data_AF-A0A323V6W2-F1
#
_entry.id   AF-A0A323V6W2-F1
#
_cell.length_a   1.000
_cell.length_b   1.000
_cell.length_c   1.000
_cell.angle_alpha   90.00
_cell.angle_beta   90.00
_cell.angle_gamma   90.00
#
_symmetry.space_group_name_H-M   'P 1'
#
loop_
_entity.id
_entity.type
_entity.pdbx_description
1 polymer ?
#
loop_
_entity_poly.entity_id
_entity_poly.type
_entity_poly.pdbx_seq_one_letter_code
_entity_poly.pdbx_strand_id
1 'polypeptide(L)'
;MTMSAAPSLAVPPTFDLERVLASIDTMAAQRPVAAQIVSVANADEASAKELSRILASDVALAGRVMKLANSAFYGMRGRVTSLQFAVTVVGFATVRTMATVALTDLDDESRLPEDFWEVSTSLALAASTLAPRFAERPQDALCLGLLAQLGVALLHHNDPDGYAELWHDERSFAGRRAAEVQRYGISALRLTSVALEQWSFPPGMVLPLKQVDDAASFQGALLRAVFEIAGRLTDRDHEEIPIERVSCGQLRERDVLPVLDQVRVDAEELRRAMLG
;
A
#
# COMPACT_ATOMS: atom_id res chain seq x y z
N MET A 1 6.39 -20.39 -44.20
CA MET A 1 5.36 -19.35 -43.98
C MET A 1 4.27 -19.98 -43.14
N THR A 2 4.46 -19.98 -41.83
CA THR A 2 3.50 -20.51 -40.84
C THR A 2 3.07 -19.32 -40.00
N MET A 3 1.91 -18.77 -40.31
CA MET A 3 1.29 -17.72 -39.50
C MET A 3 0.86 -18.35 -38.18
N SER A 4 1.59 -18.01 -37.12
CA SER A 4 1.18 -18.29 -35.75
C SER A 4 -0.11 -17.52 -35.48
N ALA A 5 -1.19 -18.24 -35.22
CA ALA A 5 -2.46 -17.66 -34.82
C ALA A 5 -2.25 -16.88 -33.51
N ALA A 6 -2.74 -15.64 -33.46
CA ALA A 6 -2.81 -14.88 -32.24
C ALA A 6 -3.70 -15.64 -31.23
N PRO A 7 -3.35 -15.65 -29.93
CA PRO A 7 -4.21 -16.26 -28.93
C PRO A 7 -5.55 -15.52 -28.92
N SER A 8 -6.61 -16.31 -28.97
CA SER A 8 -8.01 -15.89 -28.84
C SER A 8 -8.16 -14.96 -27.64
N LEU A 9 -8.66 -13.74 -27.87
CA LEU A 9 -9.11 -12.84 -26.81
C LEU A 9 -10.09 -13.62 -25.91
N ALA A 10 -9.63 -13.94 -24.71
CA ALA A 10 -10.40 -14.57 -23.67
C ALA A 10 -11.68 -13.75 -23.41
N VAL A 11 -12.73 -14.43 -22.96
CA VAL A 11 -14.02 -13.87 -22.54
C VAL A 11 -13.81 -12.49 -21.88
N PRO A 12 -14.50 -11.42 -22.29
CA PRO A 12 -14.30 -10.10 -21.69
C PRO A 12 -14.49 -10.26 -20.17
N PRO A 13 -13.58 -9.70 -19.35
CA PRO A 13 -13.68 -9.86 -17.92
C PRO A 13 -15.05 -9.36 -17.48
N THR A 14 -15.69 -10.11 -16.59
CA THR A 14 -16.92 -9.67 -15.89
C THR A 14 -16.55 -8.62 -14.83
N PHE A 15 -15.60 -7.73 -15.14
CA PHE A 15 -15.12 -6.70 -14.25
C PHE A 15 -16.00 -5.47 -14.44
N ASP A 16 -16.87 -5.23 -13.47
CA ASP A 16 -17.75 -4.07 -13.42
C ASP A 16 -17.09 -3.00 -12.55
N LEU A 17 -16.38 -2.08 -13.21
CA LEU A 17 -15.70 -0.96 -12.54
C LEU A 17 -16.67 -0.12 -11.70
N GLU A 18 -17.88 0.15 -12.20
CA GLU A 18 -18.87 0.95 -11.48
C GLU A 18 -19.31 0.26 -10.20
N ARG A 19 -19.53 -1.06 -10.25
CA ARG A 19 -19.82 -1.87 -9.06
C ARG A 19 -18.67 -1.86 -8.06
N VAL A 20 -17.43 -1.98 -8.50
CA VAL A 20 -16.27 -1.92 -7.59
C VAL A 20 -16.19 -0.54 -6.92
N LEU A 21 -16.32 0.54 -7.67
CA LEU A 21 -16.32 1.89 -7.12
C LEU A 21 -17.47 2.15 -6.13
N ALA A 22 -18.66 1.63 -6.42
CA ALA A 22 -19.81 1.70 -5.51
C ALA A 22 -19.60 0.85 -4.25
N SER A 23 -18.89 -0.28 -4.35
CA SER A 23 -18.62 -1.15 -3.20
C SER A 23 -17.75 -0.45 -2.14
N ILE A 24 -16.81 0.42 -2.55
CA ILE A 24 -15.90 1.14 -1.64
C ILE A 24 -16.66 1.95 -0.60
N ASP A 25 -17.76 2.59 -0.98
CA ASP A 25 -18.62 3.35 -0.06
C ASP A 25 -19.33 2.42 0.94
N THR A 26 -19.71 1.22 0.50
CA THR A 26 -20.41 0.24 1.35
C THR A 26 -19.50 -0.52 2.30
N MET A 27 -18.20 -0.63 2.00
CA MET A 27 -17.21 -1.31 2.85
C MET A 27 -17.10 -0.68 4.24
N ALA A 28 -17.14 0.66 4.30
CA ALA A 28 -17.18 1.40 5.55
C ALA A 28 -18.40 1.05 6.41
N ALA A 29 -19.56 0.81 5.79
CA ALA A 29 -20.79 0.44 6.50
C ALA A 29 -20.73 -0.96 7.12
N GLN A 30 -19.93 -1.87 6.56
CA GLN A 30 -19.80 -3.25 7.05
C GLN A 30 -18.85 -3.38 8.24
N ARG A 31 -17.89 -2.45 8.37
CA ARG A 31 -16.84 -2.47 9.41
C ARG A 31 -16.87 -1.15 10.20
N PRO A 32 -17.91 -0.93 11.04
CA PRO A 32 -18.15 0.38 11.66
C PRO A 32 -17.02 0.84 12.58
N VAL A 33 -16.33 -0.07 13.27
CA VAL A 33 -15.19 0.29 14.14
C VAL A 33 -14.01 0.82 13.30
N ALA A 34 -13.64 0.11 12.24
CA ALA A 34 -12.58 0.52 11.34
C ALA A 34 -12.93 1.83 10.61
N ALA A 35 -14.18 1.98 10.14
CA ALA A 35 -14.66 3.22 9.53
C ALA A 35 -14.59 4.41 10.52
N GLN A 36 -14.99 4.18 11.77
CA GLN A 36 -14.91 5.20 12.81
C GLN A 36 -13.45 5.57 13.11
N ILE A 37 -12.52 4.62 13.16
CA ILE A 37 -11.09 4.90 13.32
C ILE A 37 -10.56 5.75 12.17
N VAL A 38 -10.89 5.41 10.92
CA VAL A 38 -10.48 6.19 9.75
C VAL A 38 -11.00 7.63 9.84
N SER A 39 -12.28 7.79 10.18
CA SER A 39 -12.91 9.10 10.34
C SER A 39 -12.26 9.91 11.47
N VAL A 40 -12.10 9.34 12.66
CA VAL A 40 -11.52 10.06 13.82
C VAL A 40 -10.05 10.38 13.58
N ALA A 41 -9.26 9.46 13.00
CA ALA A 41 -7.84 9.72 12.74
C ALA A 41 -7.59 10.78 11.65
N ASN A 42 -8.61 11.16 10.87
CA ASN A 42 -8.56 12.27 9.93
C ASN A 42 -8.87 13.63 10.57
N ALA A 43 -9.41 13.67 11.79
CA ALA A 43 -9.72 14.92 12.46
C ALA A 43 -8.46 15.57 13.06
N ASP A 44 -8.28 16.89 12.85
CA ASP A 44 -7.13 17.65 13.34
C ASP A 44 -6.99 17.65 14.89
N GLU A 45 -8.09 17.38 15.61
CA GLU A 45 -8.15 17.39 17.08
C GLU A 45 -8.16 15.97 17.70
N ALA A 46 -7.94 14.93 16.90
CA ALA A 46 -8.01 13.56 17.38
C ALA A 46 -7.02 13.29 18.52
N SER A 47 -7.49 12.65 19.59
CA SER A 47 -6.64 12.29 20.73
C SER A 47 -6.33 10.79 20.78
N ALA A 48 -5.13 10.42 21.26
CA ALA A 48 -4.74 9.01 21.37
C ALA A 48 -5.66 8.24 22.34
N LYS A 49 -6.25 8.96 23.31
CA LYS A 49 -7.26 8.43 24.23
C LYS A 49 -8.57 8.09 23.52
N GLU A 50 -9.00 8.93 22.60
CA GLU A 50 -10.22 8.71 21.83
C GLU A 50 -10.04 7.57 20.83
N LEU A 51 -8.94 7.59 20.07
CA LEU A 51 -8.66 6.54 19.10
C LEU A 51 -8.47 5.17 19.78
N SER A 52 -7.80 5.13 20.94
CA SER A 52 -7.66 3.88 21.70
C SER A 52 -8.99 3.34 22.25
N ARG A 53 -9.95 4.21 22.58
CA ARG A 53 -11.30 3.78 22.99
C ARG A 53 -12.05 3.09 21.85
N ILE A 54 -11.99 3.66 20.65
CA ILE A 54 -12.64 3.07 19.47
C ILE A 54 -11.94 1.76 19.12
N LEU A 55 -10.61 1.78 19.03
CA LEU A 55 -9.77 0.62 18.72
C LEU A 55 -9.98 -0.55 19.70
N ALA A 56 -10.22 -0.28 20.99
CA ALA A 56 -10.52 -1.32 21.97
C ALA A 56 -11.81 -2.11 21.69
N SER A 57 -12.67 -1.61 20.80
CA SER A 57 -13.90 -2.31 20.37
C SER A 57 -13.64 -3.37 19.30
N ASP A 58 -12.44 -3.42 18.73
CA ASP A 58 -11.99 -4.45 17.77
C ASP A 58 -10.69 -5.09 18.27
N VAL A 59 -10.82 -6.29 18.85
CA VAL A 59 -9.71 -7.01 19.49
C VAL A 59 -8.61 -7.38 18.49
N ALA A 60 -8.98 -7.72 17.24
CA ALA A 60 -8.01 -8.11 16.22
C ALA A 60 -7.18 -6.90 15.77
N LEU A 61 -7.83 -5.79 15.46
CA LEU A 61 -7.15 -4.56 15.08
C LEU A 61 -6.31 -3.97 16.23
N ALA A 62 -6.83 -3.99 17.46
CA ALA A 62 -6.07 -3.58 18.65
C ALA A 62 -4.83 -4.45 18.86
N GLY A 63 -4.95 -5.78 18.66
CA GLY A 63 -3.85 -6.73 18.73
C GLY A 63 -2.75 -6.42 17.71
N ARG A 64 -3.13 -6.17 16.44
CA ARG A 64 -2.18 -5.79 15.38
C ARG A 64 -1.47 -4.48 15.71
N VAL A 65 -2.18 -3.45 16.17
CA VAL A 65 -1.57 -2.16 16.58
C VAL A 65 -0.57 -2.35 17.74
N MET A 66 -0.93 -3.17 18.74
CA MET A 66 -0.05 -3.49 19.87
C MET A 66 1.21 -4.26 19.45
N LYS A 67 1.09 -5.24 18.53
CA LYS A 67 2.24 -5.97 17.98
C LYS A 67 3.16 -5.02 17.22
N LEU A 68 2.59 -4.16 16.38
CA LEU A 68 3.34 -3.17 15.60
C LEU A 68 4.10 -2.20 16.51
N ALA A 69 3.46 -1.65 17.55
CA ALA A 69 4.11 -0.75 18.51
C ALA A 69 5.29 -1.39 19.28
N ASN A 70 5.32 -2.73 19.35
CA ASN A 70 6.37 -3.50 20.01
C ASN A 70 7.41 -4.10 19.04
N SER A 71 7.31 -3.84 17.73
CA SER A 71 8.31 -4.28 16.75
C SER A 71 9.61 -3.50 16.91
N ALA A 72 10.75 -4.11 16.57
CA ALA A 72 12.06 -3.46 16.61
C ALA A 72 12.16 -2.31 15.60
N PHE A 73 11.31 -2.28 14.57
CA PHE A 73 11.14 -1.13 13.68
C PHE A 73 10.87 0.18 14.45
N TYR A 74 10.01 0.15 15.48
CA TYR A 74 9.76 1.33 16.33
C TYR A 74 10.80 1.50 17.46
N GLY A 75 11.70 0.54 17.65
CA GLY A 75 12.90 0.68 18.48
C GLY A 75 12.66 1.02 19.95
N MET A 76 11.49 0.69 20.49
CA MET A 76 11.10 1.09 21.84
C MET A 76 11.94 0.40 22.92
N ARG A 77 12.45 1.20 23.88
CA ARG A 77 13.12 0.68 25.09
C ARG A 77 12.08 0.17 26.08
N GLY A 78 11.69 -1.09 25.94
CA GLY A 78 10.71 -1.77 26.78
C GLY A 78 9.42 -2.13 26.04
N ARG A 79 8.53 -2.85 26.71
CA ARG A 79 7.28 -3.35 26.10
C ARG A 79 6.14 -2.34 26.27
N VAL A 80 5.50 -1.98 25.16
CA VAL A 80 4.24 -1.21 25.14
C VAL A 80 3.12 -2.11 25.64
N THR A 81 2.46 -1.71 26.73
CA THR A 81 1.38 -2.50 27.39
C THR A 81 0.02 -1.81 27.39
N SER A 82 -0.08 -0.56 26.93
CA SER A 82 -1.35 0.17 26.83
C SER A 82 -1.66 0.57 25.40
N LEU A 83 -2.92 0.44 25.01
CA LEU A 83 -3.38 0.74 23.66
C LEU A 83 -3.25 2.24 23.33
N GLN A 84 -3.51 3.11 24.31
CA GLN A 84 -3.29 4.54 24.16
C GLN A 84 -1.81 4.86 23.89
N PHE A 85 -0.88 4.22 24.60
CA PHE A 85 0.55 4.43 24.35
C PHE A 85 0.97 3.83 23.00
N ALA A 86 0.40 2.69 22.61
CA ALA A 86 0.62 2.12 21.27
C ALA A 86 0.21 3.10 20.16
N VAL A 87 -0.96 3.74 20.26
CA VAL A 87 -1.41 4.79 19.33
C VAL A 87 -0.41 5.95 19.28
N THR A 88 0.12 6.39 20.43
CA THR A 88 1.15 7.44 20.47
C THR A 88 2.46 7.01 19.82
N VAL A 89 2.87 5.76 20.00
CA VAL A 89 4.12 5.21 19.44
C VAL A 89 4.02 5.04 17.92
N VAL A 90 2.96 4.40 17.42
CA VAL A 90 2.82 4.13 15.98
C VAL A 90 2.27 5.33 15.21
N GLY A 91 1.57 6.24 15.88
CA GLY A 91 0.96 7.42 15.29
C GLY A 91 -0.43 7.18 14.67
N PHE A 92 -1.19 8.26 14.54
CA PHE A 92 -2.59 8.24 14.05
C PHE A 92 -2.68 7.82 12.59
N ALA A 93 -1.73 8.25 11.75
CA ALA A 93 -1.65 7.86 10.35
C ALA A 93 -1.51 6.34 10.18
N THR A 94 -0.69 5.70 11.02
CA THR A 94 -0.49 4.25 11.00
C THR A 94 -1.75 3.52 11.47
N VAL A 95 -2.37 3.96 12.56
CA VAL A 95 -3.63 3.36 13.04
C VAL A 95 -4.75 3.49 12.01
N ARG A 96 -4.85 4.64 11.34
CA ARG A 96 -5.77 4.86 10.22
C ARG A 96 -5.50 3.89 9.08
N THR A 97 -4.24 3.73 8.70
CA THR A 97 -3.83 2.80 7.63
C THR A 97 -4.24 1.37 7.95
N MET A 98 -4.00 0.91 9.19
CA MET A 98 -4.41 -0.43 9.62
C MET A 98 -5.92 -0.61 9.63
N ALA A 99 -6.67 0.40 10.08
CA ALA A 99 -8.12 0.38 10.01
C ALA A 99 -8.63 0.35 8.56
N THR A 100 -7.95 1.05 7.66
CA THR A 100 -8.29 1.08 6.23
C THR A 100 -8.12 -0.28 5.58
N VAL A 101 -7.03 -1.00 5.89
CA VAL A 101 -6.87 -2.40 5.48
C VAL A 101 -7.99 -3.27 6.06
N ALA A 102 -8.38 -3.05 7.32
CA ALA A 102 -9.48 -3.79 7.94
C ALA A 102 -10.86 -3.49 7.32
N LEU A 103 -11.07 -2.33 6.67
CA LEU A 103 -12.29 -2.05 5.89
C LEU A 103 -12.43 -2.97 4.68
N THR A 104 -11.31 -3.49 4.18
CA THR A 104 -11.24 -4.10 2.85
C THR A 104 -11.47 -5.60 2.79
N ASP A 105 -11.81 -6.21 3.94
CA ASP A 105 -12.03 -7.66 4.10
C ASP A 105 -10.86 -8.51 3.54
N LEU A 106 -9.67 -7.91 3.49
CA LEU A 106 -8.41 -8.53 3.06
C LEU A 106 -7.83 -9.47 4.13
N ASP A 107 -8.59 -9.75 5.20
CA ASP A 107 -8.20 -10.69 6.23
C ASP A 107 -8.29 -12.15 5.71
N ASP A 108 -8.94 -12.39 4.56
CA ASP A 108 -8.85 -13.66 3.82
C ASP A 108 -7.67 -13.63 2.84
N GLU A 109 -6.51 -14.12 3.29
CA GLU A 109 -5.28 -14.18 2.49
C GLU A 109 -5.45 -14.98 1.19
N SER A 110 -6.41 -15.91 1.11
CA SER A 110 -6.69 -16.65 -0.13
C SER A 110 -7.23 -15.78 -1.26
N ARG A 111 -7.65 -14.55 -0.94
CA ARG A 111 -8.20 -13.57 -1.88
C ARG A 111 -7.20 -12.46 -2.23
N LEU A 112 -5.97 -12.56 -1.76
CA LEU A 112 -4.86 -11.67 -2.07
C LEU A 112 -3.89 -12.34 -3.05
N PRO A 113 -3.13 -11.56 -3.84
CA PRO A 113 -1.95 -12.08 -4.53
C PRO A 113 -0.96 -12.72 -3.54
N GLU A 114 -0.28 -13.78 -3.97
CA GLU A 114 0.62 -14.57 -3.11
C GLU A 114 1.74 -13.72 -2.46
N ASP A 115 2.28 -12.74 -3.20
CA ASP A 115 3.36 -11.84 -2.76
C ASP A 115 2.85 -10.49 -2.22
N PHE A 116 1.54 -10.32 -2.07
CA PHE A 116 0.91 -9.05 -1.70
C PHE A 116 1.55 -8.40 -0.48
N TRP A 117 1.75 -9.19 0.59
CA TRP A 117 2.31 -8.68 1.83
C TRP A 117 3.80 -8.42 1.76
N GLU A 118 4.55 -9.22 1.00
CA GLU A 118 5.98 -9.01 0.77
C GLU A 118 6.22 -7.71 -0.01
N VAL A 119 5.44 -7.47 -1.06
CA VAL A 119 5.47 -6.23 -1.83
C VAL A 119 5.02 -5.05 -0.97
N SER A 120 3.89 -5.18 -0.25
CA SER A 120 3.33 -4.07 0.56
C SER A 120 4.27 -3.61 1.68
N THR A 121 4.91 -4.54 2.40
CA THR A 121 5.88 -4.16 3.46
C THR A 121 7.16 -3.59 2.88
N SER A 122 7.64 -4.11 1.74
CA SER A 122 8.80 -3.56 1.03
C SER A 122 8.54 -2.11 0.58
N LEU A 123 7.36 -1.84 0.01
CA LEU A 123 6.95 -0.50 -0.40
C LEU A 123 6.86 0.44 0.80
N ALA A 124 6.25 0.01 1.90
CA ALA A 124 6.14 0.79 3.12
C ALA A 124 7.51 1.22 3.67
N LEU A 125 8.42 0.26 3.83
CA LEU A 125 9.73 0.52 4.41
C LEU A 125 10.62 1.34 3.50
N ALA A 126 10.61 1.06 2.20
CA ALA A 126 11.31 1.87 1.21
C ALA A 126 10.78 3.32 1.24
N ALA A 127 9.46 3.50 1.32
CA ALA A 127 8.85 4.83 1.40
C ALA A 127 9.28 5.57 2.66
N SER A 128 9.19 4.92 3.84
CA SER A 128 9.63 5.49 5.11
C SER A 128 11.12 5.86 5.10
N THR A 129 11.97 5.00 4.54
CA THR A 129 13.42 5.17 4.48
C THR A 129 13.81 6.32 3.55
N LEU A 130 13.13 6.43 2.41
CA LEU A 130 13.41 7.44 1.40
C LEU A 130 12.74 8.80 1.71
N ALA A 131 11.68 8.83 2.52
CA ALA A 131 10.88 10.03 2.79
C ALA A 131 11.70 11.32 3.06
N PRO A 132 12.77 11.30 3.89
CA PRO A 132 13.56 12.51 4.15
C PRO A 132 14.23 13.09 2.89
N ARG A 133 14.53 12.26 1.89
CA ARG A 133 15.09 12.70 0.59
C ARG A 133 14.07 13.43 -0.28
N PHE A 134 12.78 13.29 0.02
CA PHE A 134 11.67 13.92 -0.71
C PHE A 134 10.95 15.00 0.12
N ALA A 135 11.52 15.41 1.26
CA ALA A 135 10.90 16.32 2.22
C ALA A 135 9.56 15.82 2.81
N GLU A 136 9.38 14.49 2.84
CA GLU A 136 8.21 13.82 3.40
C GLU A 136 8.50 13.29 4.80
N ARG A 137 7.44 13.09 5.59
CA ARG A 137 7.55 12.47 6.91
C ARG A 137 7.61 10.95 6.76
N PRO A 138 8.58 10.25 7.39
CA PRO A 138 8.71 8.80 7.28
C PRO A 138 7.42 8.04 7.63
N GLN A 139 6.68 8.48 8.64
CA GLN A 139 5.44 7.83 9.08
C GLN A 139 4.32 7.95 8.02
N ASP A 140 4.18 9.13 7.40
CA ASP A 140 3.16 9.34 6.37
C ASP A 140 3.52 8.57 5.08
N ALA A 141 4.81 8.51 4.75
CA ALA A 141 5.33 7.72 3.64
C ALA A 141 5.18 6.21 3.87
N LEU A 142 5.43 5.72 5.09
CA LEU A 142 5.17 4.32 5.48
C LEU A 142 3.71 3.95 5.21
N CYS A 143 2.78 4.82 5.65
CA CYS A 143 1.35 4.63 5.44
C CYS A 143 0.98 4.60 3.95
N LEU A 144 1.53 5.52 3.17
CA LEU A 144 1.32 5.56 1.72
C LEU A 144 1.83 4.28 1.04
N GLY A 145 3.03 3.80 1.40
CA GLY A 145 3.60 2.57 0.85
C GLY A 145 2.77 1.32 1.19
N LEU A 146 2.24 1.24 2.42
CA LEU A 146 1.30 0.16 2.81
C LEU A 146 0.00 0.19 2.01
N LEU A 147 -0.55 1.38 1.77
CA LEU A 147 -1.82 1.55 1.06
C LEU A 147 -1.66 1.45 -0.47
N ALA A 148 -0.44 1.58 -1.00
CA ALA A 148 -0.21 1.60 -2.44
C ALA A 148 -0.75 0.35 -3.16
N GLN A 149 -0.74 -0.81 -2.50
CA GLN A 149 -1.25 -2.08 -3.05
C GLN A 149 -2.75 -2.29 -2.84
N LEU A 150 -3.47 -1.37 -2.20
CA LEU A 150 -4.91 -1.55 -1.94
C LEU A 150 -5.71 -1.83 -3.23
N GLY A 151 -5.48 -1.07 -4.29
CA GLY A 151 -6.15 -1.28 -5.57
C GLY A 151 -5.80 -2.62 -6.21
N VAL A 152 -4.60 -3.15 -5.99
CA VAL A 152 -4.21 -4.50 -6.45
C VAL A 152 -5.09 -5.54 -5.76
N ALA A 153 -5.24 -5.44 -4.44
CA ALA A 153 -6.13 -6.33 -3.69
C ALA A 153 -7.59 -6.21 -4.15
N LEU A 154 -8.08 -4.99 -4.42
CA LEU A 154 -9.45 -4.78 -4.92
C LEU A 154 -9.66 -5.36 -6.32
N LEU A 155 -8.70 -5.21 -7.23
CA LEU A 155 -8.78 -5.79 -8.57
C LEU A 155 -8.75 -7.32 -8.51
N HIS A 156 -7.78 -7.89 -7.79
CA HIS A 156 -7.67 -9.34 -7.60
C HIS A 156 -8.90 -9.94 -6.92
N HIS A 157 -9.49 -9.27 -5.94
CA HIS A 157 -10.70 -9.74 -5.27
C HIS A 157 -11.90 -9.88 -6.22
N ASN A 158 -11.98 -9.01 -7.25
CA ASN A 158 -13.11 -8.95 -8.19
C ASN A 158 -12.85 -9.71 -9.50
N ASP A 159 -11.58 -9.91 -9.89
CA ASP A 159 -11.16 -10.72 -11.04
C ASP A 159 -9.85 -11.47 -10.70
N PRO A 160 -9.92 -12.54 -9.86
CA PRO A 160 -8.71 -13.20 -9.34
C PRO A 160 -7.89 -13.86 -10.45
N ASP A 161 -8.55 -14.62 -11.32
CA ASP A 161 -7.88 -15.29 -12.45
C ASP A 161 -7.28 -14.27 -13.42
N GLY A 162 -8.04 -13.23 -13.75
CA GLY A 162 -7.59 -12.18 -14.67
C GLY A 162 -6.45 -11.32 -14.15
N TYR A 163 -6.44 -11.03 -12.85
CA TYR A 163 -5.36 -10.28 -12.24
C TYR A 163 -4.10 -11.15 -12.06
N ALA A 164 -4.26 -12.43 -11.75
CA ALA A 164 -3.14 -13.38 -11.70
C ALA A 164 -2.45 -13.55 -13.07
N GLU A 165 -3.22 -13.66 -14.16
CA GLU A 165 -2.70 -13.66 -15.53
C GLU A 165 -1.86 -12.41 -15.81
N LEU A 166 -2.42 -11.23 -15.51
CA LEU A 166 -1.74 -9.95 -15.71
C LEU A 166 -0.44 -9.86 -14.90
N TRP A 167 -0.46 -10.31 -13.64
CA TRP A 167 0.71 -10.32 -12.77
C TRP A 167 1.85 -11.19 -13.31
N HIS A 168 1.52 -12.32 -13.93
CA HIS A 168 2.51 -13.22 -14.52
C HIS A 168 3.08 -12.69 -15.84
N ASP A 169 2.25 -12.07 -16.68
CA ASP A 169 2.64 -11.58 -18.00
C ASP A 169 3.45 -10.28 -17.93
N GLU A 170 3.16 -9.41 -16.96
CA GLU A 170 3.80 -8.10 -16.82
C GLU A 170 4.63 -8.01 -15.52
N ARG A 171 5.96 -7.95 -15.66
CA ARG A 171 6.87 -7.94 -14.51
C ARG A 171 7.15 -6.55 -13.96
N SER A 172 7.29 -5.56 -14.84
CA SER A 172 7.53 -4.18 -14.41
C SER A 172 6.25 -3.56 -13.83
N PHE A 173 6.38 -2.73 -12.79
CA PHE A 173 5.22 -2.00 -12.25
C PHE A 173 4.57 -1.08 -13.27
N ALA A 174 5.34 -0.50 -14.20
CA ALA A 174 4.79 0.35 -15.27
C ALA A 174 3.99 -0.46 -16.30
N GLY A 175 4.51 -1.63 -16.71
CA GLY A 175 3.80 -2.56 -17.59
C GLY A 175 2.51 -3.07 -16.99
N ARG A 176 2.55 -3.49 -15.71
CA ARG A 176 1.34 -3.89 -14.96
C ARG A 176 0.27 -2.82 -14.96
N ARG A 177 0.61 -1.56 -14.67
CA ARG A 177 -0.37 -0.46 -14.71
C ARG A 177 -0.98 -0.25 -16.09
N ALA A 178 -0.19 -0.37 -17.15
CA ALA A 178 -0.70 -0.26 -18.51
C ALA A 178 -1.68 -1.40 -18.85
N ALA A 179 -1.34 -2.63 -18.48
CA ALA A 179 -2.22 -3.79 -18.65
C ALA A 179 -3.50 -3.68 -17.79
N GLU A 180 -3.41 -3.13 -16.58
CA GLU A 180 -4.58 -2.90 -15.71
C GLU A 180 -5.55 -1.93 -16.36
N VAL A 181 -5.05 -0.81 -16.90
CA VAL A 181 -5.88 0.15 -17.63
C VAL A 181 -6.51 -0.49 -18.87
N GLN A 182 -5.78 -1.33 -19.60
CA GLN A 182 -6.31 -2.03 -20.77
C GLN A 182 -7.42 -3.03 -20.40
N ARG A 183 -7.27 -3.77 -19.29
CA ARG A 183 -8.22 -4.82 -18.86
C ARG A 183 -9.41 -4.26 -18.08
N TYR A 184 -9.18 -3.30 -17.19
CA TYR A 184 -10.14 -2.83 -16.18
C TYR A 184 -10.59 -1.38 -16.38
N GLY A 185 -9.96 -0.64 -17.31
CA GLY A 185 -10.22 0.79 -17.52
C GLY A 185 -9.61 1.71 -16.46
N ILE A 186 -8.92 1.15 -15.45
CA ILE A 186 -8.29 1.88 -14.35
C ILE A 186 -7.04 1.11 -13.87
N SER A 187 -5.99 1.82 -13.45
CA SER A 187 -4.85 1.20 -12.76
C SER A 187 -5.16 0.97 -11.28
N ALA A 188 -4.50 -0.02 -10.66
CA ALA A 188 -4.59 -0.29 -9.24
C ALA A 188 -4.26 0.96 -8.41
N LEU A 189 -3.21 1.71 -8.75
CA LEU A 189 -2.85 2.94 -8.05
C LEU A 189 -3.93 4.02 -8.15
N ARG A 190 -4.59 4.14 -9.31
CA ARG A 190 -5.70 5.08 -9.45
C ARG A 190 -6.90 4.60 -8.64
N LEU A 191 -7.20 3.31 -8.64
CA LEU A 191 -8.26 2.74 -7.79
C LEU A 191 -7.99 2.97 -6.30
N THR A 192 -6.76 2.75 -5.82
CA THR A 192 -6.32 3.13 -4.47
C THR A 192 -6.62 4.60 -4.20
N SER A 193 -6.23 5.51 -5.11
CA SER A 193 -6.45 6.94 -4.90
C SER A 193 -7.93 7.29 -4.77
N VAL A 194 -8.82 6.65 -5.54
CA VAL A 194 -10.26 6.86 -5.45
C VAL A 194 -10.79 6.38 -4.10
N ALA A 195 -10.34 5.20 -3.64
CA ALA A 195 -10.74 4.67 -2.34
C ALA A 195 -10.33 5.59 -1.19
N LEU A 196 -9.08 6.06 -1.19
CA LEU A 196 -8.60 6.99 -0.17
C LEU A 196 -9.37 8.32 -0.18
N GLU A 197 -9.74 8.84 -1.35
CA GLU A 197 -10.57 10.04 -1.47
C GLU A 197 -11.97 9.85 -0.88
N GLN A 198 -12.64 8.74 -1.22
CA GLN A 198 -13.96 8.41 -0.66
C GLN A 198 -13.91 8.27 0.86
N TRP A 199 -12.81 7.74 1.40
CA TRP A 199 -12.57 7.65 2.84
C TRP A 199 -11.97 8.93 3.46
N SER A 200 -12.00 10.05 2.72
CA SER A 200 -11.61 11.39 3.20
C SER A 200 -10.15 11.48 3.68
N PHE A 201 -9.24 10.71 3.08
CA PHE A 201 -7.82 10.86 3.35
C PHE A 201 -7.30 12.24 2.90
N PRO A 202 -6.27 12.78 3.59
CA PRO A 202 -5.73 14.09 3.25
C PRO A 202 -5.12 14.09 1.84
N PRO A 203 -5.20 15.22 1.10
CA PRO A 203 -4.64 15.33 -0.25
C PRO A 203 -3.15 14.96 -0.35
N GLY A 204 -2.37 15.20 0.70
CA GLY A 204 -0.95 14.81 0.75
C GLY A 204 -0.71 13.30 0.62
N MET A 205 -1.66 12.45 1.04
CA MET A 205 -1.57 10.99 0.85
C MET A 205 -2.15 10.54 -0.50
N VAL A 206 -3.10 11.30 -1.06
CA VAL A 206 -3.79 10.94 -2.30
C VAL A 206 -3.02 11.40 -3.54
N LEU A 207 -2.50 12.63 -3.53
CA LEU A 207 -1.86 13.25 -4.70
C LEU A 207 -0.68 12.43 -5.26
N PRO A 208 0.22 11.84 -4.45
CA PRO A 208 1.31 11.01 -4.96
C PRO A 208 0.84 9.85 -5.83
N LEU A 209 -0.28 9.19 -5.46
CA LEU A 209 -0.86 8.09 -6.22
C LEU A 209 -1.35 8.55 -7.60
N LYS A 210 -1.94 9.75 -7.69
CA LYS A 210 -2.43 10.32 -8.95
C LYS A 210 -1.32 10.80 -9.88
N GLN A 211 -0.15 11.10 -9.32
CA GLN A 211 0.96 11.74 -10.02
C GLN A 211 2.08 10.75 -10.38
N VAL A 212 1.92 9.47 -10.02
CA VAL A 212 2.93 8.42 -10.21
C VAL A 212 3.32 8.24 -11.68
N ASP A 213 2.37 8.37 -12.61
CA ASP A 213 2.60 8.17 -14.05
C ASP A 213 3.23 9.39 -14.74
N ASP A 214 3.16 10.57 -14.13
CA ASP A 214 3.90 11.74 -14.61
C ASP A 214 5.34 11.68 -14.11
N ALA A 215 6.25 11.22 -14.97
CA ALA A 215 7.67 11.10 -14.69
C ALA A 215 8.34 12.44 -14.31
N ALA A 216 7.77 13.58 -14.68
CA ALA A 216 8.28 14.90 -14.32
C ALA A 216 7.70 15.40 -12.98
N SER A 217 6.58 14.85 -12.52
CA SER A 217 5.90 15.30 -11.30
C SER A 217 6.68 14.90 -10.05
N PHE A 218 7.20 15.87 -9.31
CA PHE A 218 7.88 15.62 -8.04
C PHE A 218 6.96 14.92 -7.01
N GLN A 219 5.65 15.19 -7.05
CA GLN A 219 4.66 14.63 -6.14
C GLN A 219 4.56 13.09 -6.24
N GLY A 220 4.79 12.52 -7.43
CA GLY A 220 4.82 11.07 -7.64
C GLY A 220 6.20 10.43 -7.48
N ALA A 221 7.26 11.23 -7.26
CA ALA A 221 8.65 10.77 -7.37
C ALA A 221 9.05 9.80 -6.26
N LEU A 222 8.61 10.04 -5.02
CA LEU A 222 8.83 9.11 -3.92
C LEU A 222 8.23 7.74 -4.25
N LEU A 223 6.96 7.72 -4.67
CA LEU A 223 6.25 6.47 -4.92
C LEU A 223 6.87 5.69 -6.10
N ARG A 224 7.27 6.36 -7.18
CA ARG A 224 8.00 5.72 -8.28
C ARG A 224 9.33 5.13 -7.83
N ALA A 225 10.12 5.86 -7.05
CA ALA A 225 11.39 5.36 -6.53
C ALA A 225 11.17 4.15 -5.61
N VAL A 226 10.13 4.18 -4.79
CA VAL A 226 9.75 3.09 -3.89
C VAL A 226 9.33 1.84 -4.66
N PHE A 227 8.57 1.98 -5.75
CA PHE A 227 8.25 0.86 -6.64
C PHE A 227 9.49 0.27 -7.31
N GLU A 228 10.45 1.10 -7.72
CA GLU A 228 11.72 0.63 -8.26
C GLU A 228 12.51 -0.17 -7.23
N ILE A 229 12.62 0.33 -5.98
CA ILE A 229 13.27 -0.38 -4.88
C ILE A 229 12.58 -1.71 -4.60
N ALA A 230 11.24 -1.73 -4.51
CA ALA A 230 10.49 -2.95 -4.27
C ALA A 230 10.69 -3.97 -5.41
N GLY A 231 10.69 -3.52 -6.67
CA GLY A 231 10.93 -4.38 -7.83
C GLY A 231 12.28 -5.09 -7.74
N ARG A 232 13.35 -4.35 -7.42
CA ARG A 232 14.70 -4.90 -7.20
C ARG A 232 14.79 -5.84 -5.99
N LEU A 233 13.83 -5.80 -5.06
CA LEU A 233 13.80 -6.67 -3.88
C LEU A 233 13.01 -7.95 -4.10
N THR A 234 11.85 -7.84 -4.75
CA THR A 234 10.84 -8.91 -4.78
C THR A 234 10.82 -9.67 -6.10
N ASP A 235 11.37 -9.12 -7.19
CA ASP A 235 11.44 -9.79 -8.49
C ASP A 235 12.90 -9.95 -8.94
N ARG A 236 13.33 -11.22 -9.08
CA ARG A 236 14.70 -11.57 -9.49
C ARG A 236 15.01 -11.20 -10.94
N ASP A 237 13.97 -11.11 -11.76
CA ASP A 237 14.08 -10.78 -13.18
C ASP A 237 13.61 -9.33 -13.46
N HIS A 238 13.55 -8.49 -12.41
CA HIS A 238 13.18 -7.08 -12.53
C HIS A 238 14.13 -6.33 -13.47
N GLU A 239 13.58 -5.68 -14.49
CA GLU A 239 14.35 -4.80 -15.35
C GLU A 239 14.57 -3.46 -14.64
N GLU A 240 15.80 -3.24 -14.15
CA GLU A 240 16.14 -2.03 -13.39
C GLU A 240 15.94 -0.76 -14.22
N ILE A 241 15.21 0.19 -13.64
CA ILE A 241 15.08 1.54 -14.19
C ILE A 241 16.07 2.44 -13.42
N PRO A 242 16.86 3.29 -14.12
CA PRO A 242 17.78 4.21 -13.45
C PRO A 242 17.07 5.02 -12.37
N ILE A 243 17.53 4.91 -11.12
CA ILE A 243 16.84 5.48 -9.96
C ILE A 243 16.72 7.01 -10.08
N GLU A 244 17.69 7.67 -10.70
CA GLU A 244 17.67 9.11 -10.98
C GLU A 244 16.44 9.52 -11.80
N ARG A 245 16.02 8.67 -12.75
CA ARG A 245 14.90 8.93 -13.65
C ARG A 245 13.56 8.85 -12.92
N VAL A 246 13.38 7.85 -12.07
CA VAL A 246 12.13 7.64 -11.34
C VAL A 246 11.98 8.57 -10.13
N SER A 247 13.11 9.02 -9.56
CA SER A 247 13.17 9.87 -8.36
C SER A 247 13.25 11.38 -8.64
N CYS A 248 13.09 11.83 -9.90
CA CYS A 248 13.32 13.23 -10.29
C CYS A 248 14.70 13.75 -9.84
N GLY A 249 15.73 12.90 -9.89
CA GLY A 249 17.11 13.22 -9.52
C GLY A 249 17.40 13.30 -8.01
N GLN A 250 16.44 12.99 -7.12
CA GLN A 250 16.66 13.00 -5.67
C GLN A 250 17.60 11.88 -5.19
N LEU A 251 17.67 10.79 -5.94
CA LEU A 251 18.50 9.63 -5.63
C LEU A 251 19.52 9.40 -6.73
N ARG A 252 20.66 8.81 -6.34
CA ARG A 252 21.65 8.25 -7.25
C ARG A 252 21.72 6.74 -7.09
N GLU A 253 22.23 6.01 -8.08
CA GLU A 253 22.38 4.54 -7.96
C GLU A 253 23.19 4.10 -6.73
N ARG A 254 24.18 4.90 -6.31
CA ARG A 254 24.92 4.65 -5.06
C ARG A 254 24.08 4.71 -3.78
N ASP A 255 22.92 5.37 -3.81
CA ASP A 255 21.99 5.46 -2.68
C ASP A 255 21.09 4.21 -2.59
N VAL A 256 21.00 3.38 -3.64
CA VAL A 256 20.05 2.26 -3.74
C VAL A 256 20.44 1.10 -2.83
N LEU A 257 21.69 0.63 -2.91
CA LEU A 257 22.16 -0.54 -2.15
C LEU A 257 21.91 -0.41 -0.63
N PRO A 258 22.27 0.71 0.04
CA PRO A 258 21.97 0.89 1.46
C PRO A 258 20.47 0.79 1.80
N VAL A 259 19.60 1.28 0.91
CA VAL A 259 18.15 1.22 1.11
C VAL A 259 17.66 -0.21 0.94
N LEU A 260 18.12 -0.94 -0.08
CA LEU A 260 17.79 -2.35 -0.28
C LEU A 260 18.17 -3.20 0.93
N ASP A 261 19.37 -3.01 1.47
CA ASP A 261 19.85 -3.77 2.63
C ASP A 261 19.02 -3.48 3.89
N GLN A 262 18.69 -2.21 4.14
CA GLN A 262 17.84 -1.84 5.28
C GLN A 262 16.43 -2.42 5.14
N VAL A 263 15.80 -2.28 3.97
CA VAL A 263 14.44 -2.79 3.73
C VAL A 263 14.38 -4.31 3.88
N ARG A 264 15.38 -5.06 3.38
CA ARG A 264 15.43 -6.53 3.55
C ARG A 264 15.43 -6.97 5.01
N VAL A 265 16.16 -6.25 5.86
CA VAL A 265 16.26 -6.56 7.30
C VAL A 265 14.93 -6.30 7.99
N ASP A 266 14.30 -5.16 7.69
CA ASP A 266 13.12 -4.70 8.44
C ASP A 266 11.80 -5.28 7.92
N ALA A 267 11.73 -5.68 6.63
CA ALA A 267 10.49 -6.11 5.97
C ALA A 267 9.89 -7.38 6.59
N GLU A 268 10.73 -8.34 6.94
CA GLU A 268 10.28 -9.59 7.56
C GLU A 268 9.68 -9.33 8.94
N GLU A 269 10.29 -8.44 9.71
CA GLU A 269 9.80 -8.10 11.04
C GLU A 269 8.50 -7.30 10.96
N LEU A 270 8.43 -6.30 10.08
CA LEU A 270 7.21 -5.52 9.87
C LEU A 270 6.07 -6.43 9.41
N ARG A 271 6.32 -7.38 8.50
CA ARG A 271 5.33 -8.37 8.03
C ARG A 271 4.79 -9.21 9.18
N ARG A 272 5.66 -9.78 10.01
CA ARG A 272 5.24 -10.55 11.20
C ARG A 272 4.41 -9.70 12.15
N ALA A 273 4.78 -8.44 12.36
CA ALA A 273 4.04 -7.55 13.24
C ALA A 273 2.63 -7.21 12.71
N MET A 274 2.47 -7.11 11.38
CA MET A 274 1.20 -6.80 10.74
C MET A 274 0.24 -7.99 10.62
N LEU A 275 0.76 -9.17 10.30
CA LEU A 275 -0.06 -10.37 10.01
C LEU A 275 -0.32 -11.26 11.23
N GLY A 276 0.57 -11.19 12.22
CA GLY A 276 0.34 -11.76 13.53
C GLY A 276 1.21 -12.96 13.85
#